data_AF-A0A6V7K412-F1
#
_entry.id   AF-A0A6V7K412-F1
#
_cell.length_a   1.000
_cell.length_b   1.000
_cell.length_c   1.000
_cell.angle_alpha   90.00
_cell.angle_beta   90.00
_cell.angle_gamma   90.00
#
_symmetry.space_group_name_H-M   'P 1'
#
loop_
_entity.id
_entity.type
_entity.pdbx_description
1 polymer ?
#
loop_
_entity_poly.entity_id
_entity_poly.type
_entity_poly.pdbx_seq_one_letter_code
_entity_poly.pdbx_strand_id
1 'polypeptide(L)'
;SGDKLILTAAVAAPSAIIDESYNVPQISEHIDFINLMAYDYHYYIWYIPMTGLNAPLYSSPLDSSYSATLNVNYSAFYWLQR
;
A
#
# COMPACT_ATOMS: atom_id res chain seq x y z
N SER A 1 10.15 12.49 34.48
CA SER A 1 10.46 11.55 33.39
C SER A 1 9.38 11.73 32.35
N GLY A 2 9.70 12.27 31.17
CA GLY A 2 8.72 12.36 30.08
C GLY A 2 8.95 11.18 29.17
N ASP A 3 7.98 10.27 29.09
CA ASP A 3 8.09 9.11 28.21
C ASP A 3 8.08 9.57 26.74
N LYS A 4 8.90 8.93 25.89
CA LYS A 4 8.94 9.21 24.45
C LYS A 4 7.59 8.81 23.84
N LEU A 5 6.91 9.78 23.21
CA LEU A 5 5.71 9.50 22.42
C LEU A 5 6.05 8.77 21.13
N ILE A 6 5.16 7.86 20.72
CA ILE A 6 5.27 7.10 19.47
C ILE A 6 4.64 7.90 18.34
N LEU A 7 5.33 8.04 17.21
CA LEU A 7 4.83 8.63 15.98
C LEU A 7 4.71 7.55 14.89
N THR A 8 3.54 7.45 14.26
CA THR A 8 3.27 6.46 13.21
C THR A 8 2.50 7.08 12.06
N ALA A 9 2.47 6.40 10.92
CA ALA A 9 1.67 6.81 9.77
C ALA A 9 0.92 5.61 9.15
N ALA A 10 -0.31 5.85 8.71
CA ALA A 10 -1.01 4.96 7.80
C ALA A 10 -0.69 5.39 6.36
N VAL A 11 -0.19 4.47 5.54
CA VAL A 11 0.36 4.81 4.21
C VAL A 11 -0.29 3.96 3.11
N ALA A 12 -0.33 4.50 1.89
CA ALA A 12 -0.94 3.82 0.75
C ALA A 12 -0.13 2.60 0.29
N ALA A 13 -0.83 1.61 -0.27
CA ALA A 13 -0.26 0.38 -0.79
C ALA A 13 -0.02 0.35 -2.32
N PRO A 14 -0.83 1.00 -3.18
CA PRO A 14 -0.57 1.04 -4.62
C PRO A 14 0.73 1.77 -4.96
N SER A 15 1.60 1.15 -5.76
CA SER A 15 2.93 1.70 -6.10
C SER A 15 2.88 3.10 -6.72
N ALA A 16 1.87 3.39 -7.55
CA ALA A 16 1.73 4.70 -8.16
C ALA A 16 1.54 5.82 -7.12
N ILE A 17 0.82 5.57 -6.03
CA ILE A 17 0.64 6.55 -4.95
C ILE A 17 1.95 6.68 -4.15
N ILE A 18 2.63 5.56 -3.91
CA ILE A 18 3.91 5.55 -3.19
C ILE A 18 4.93 6.45 -3.89
N ASP A 19 5.07 6.29 -5.21
CA ASP A 19 6.05 7.02 -6.02
C ASP A 19 5.77 8.52 -6.10
N GLU A 20 4.50 8.89 -6.24
CA GLU A 20 4.08 10.29 -6.40
C GLU A 20 4.09 11.05 -5.07
N SER A 21 3.75 10.38 -3.96
CA SER A 21 3.34 11.06 -2.73
C SER A 21 4.29 10.91 -1.55
N TYR A 22 5.17 9.91 -1.54
CA TYR A 22 5.97 9.59 -0.36
C TYR A 22 7.46 9.65 -0.63
N ASN A 23 8.15 10.48 0.15
CA ASN A 23 9.59 10.38 0.28
C ASN A 23 9.95 9.35 1.36
N VAL A 24 9.94 8.07 0.98
CA VAL A 24 9.99 6.93 1.91
C VAL A 24 11.22 6.92 2.82
N PRO A 25 12.46 7.20 2.35
CA PRO A 25 13.61 7.25 3.24
C PRO A 25 13.44 8.26 4.38
N GLN A 26 13.01 9.49 4.05
CA GLN A 26 12.81 10.58 5.00
C GLN A 26 11.67 10.29 5.96
N ILE A 27 10.59 9.67 5.49
CA ILE A 27 9.49 9.24 6.37
C ILE A 27 10.00 8.21 7.38
N SER A 28 10.75 7.21 6.89
CA SER A 28 11.27 6.10 7.69
C SER A 28 12.27 6.54 8.76
N GLU A 29 12.98 7.65 8.56
CA GLU A 29 13.87 8.26 9.56
C GLU A 29 13.12 8.93 10.73
N HIS A 30 11.83 9.24 10.57
CA HIS A 30 11.08 10.09 11.52
C HIS A 30 9.95 9.39 12.26
N ILE A 31 9.47 8.26 11.78
CA ILE A 31 8.38 7.50 12.40
C ILE A 31 8.90 6.22 13.05
N ASP A 32 8.24 5.76 14.12
CA ASP A 32 8.63 4.52 14.79
C ASP A 32 8.21 3.27 13.99
N PHE A 33 7.06 3.32 13.30
CA PHE A 33 6.63 2.29 12.35
C PHE A 33 5.51 2.76 11.42
N ILE A 34 5.30 1.99 10.35
CA ILE A 34 4.29 2.21 9.30
C ILE A 34 3.14 1.21 9.44
N ASN A 35 1.91 1.71 9.31
CA ASN A 35 0.72 0.89 9.08
C ASN A 35 0.39 0.90 7.59
N LEU A 36 0.80 -0.13 6.85
CA LEU A 36 0.52 -0.23 5.42
C LEU A 36 -0.98 -0.52 5.20
N MET A 37 -1.67 0.37 4.48
CA MET A 37 -3.08 0.21 4.13
C MET A 37 -3.25 -0.75 2.95
N ALA A 38 -2.89 -2.02 3.15
CA ALA A 38 -2.95 -3.08 2.14
C ALA A 38 -4.37 -3.65 1.96
N TYR A 39 -5.31 -2.78 1.65
CA TYR A 39 -6.72 -3.04 1.41
C TYR A 39 -7.28 -1.97 0.44
N ASP A 40 -8.56 -2.08 0.08
CA ASP A 40 -9.24 -1.21 -0.89
C ASP A 40 -8.60 -1.25 -2.29
N TYR A 41 -7.97 -2.39 -2.63
CA TYR A 41 -7.39 -2.60 -3.96
C TYR A 41 -8.44 -2.67 -5.07
N HIS A 42 -9.60 -3.23 -4.75
CA HIS A 42 -10.73 -3.33 -5.67
C HIS A 42 -11.98 -2.77 -5.00
N TYR A 43 -12.54 -1.71 -5.57
CA TYR A 43 -13.77 -1.09 -5.13
C TYR A 43 -14.67 -0.81 -6.34
N TYR A 44 -15.95 -0.59 -6.08
CA TYR A 44 -16.91 -0.34 -7.16
C TYR A 44 -16.62 0.98 -7.88
N ILE A 45 -16.48 0.91 -9.20
CA ILE A 45 -16.36 2.06 -10.08
C ILE A 45 -17.44 1.94 -11.16
N TRP A 46 -18.32 2.94 -11.26
CA TRP A 46 -19.52 2.82 -12.12
C TRP A 46 -19.22 2.57 -13.60
N TYR A 47 -18.11 3.10 -14.12
CA TYR A 47 -17.68 2.92 -15.51
C TYR A 47 -16.77 1.68 -15.71
N ILE A 48 -16.36 1.03 -14.62
CA ILE A 48 -15.61 -0.24 -14.63
C ILE A 48 -16.27 -1.15 -13.57
N PRO A 49 -17.47 -1.69 -13.83
CA PRO A 49 -18.26 -2.40 -12.84
C PRO A 49 -17.76 -3.84 -12.64
N MET A 50 -16.46 -3.98 -12.36
CA MET A 50 -15.81 -5.25 -12.06
C MET A 50 -15.72 -5.45 -10.56
N THR A 51 -15.94 -6.68 -10.10
CA THR A 51 -15.70 -7.08 -8.72
C THR A 51 -14.29 -7.64 -8.56
N GLY A 52 -13.72 -7.48 -7.37
CA GLY A 52 -12.42 -8.03 -7.01
C GLY A 52 -12.30 -8.21 -5.51
N LEU A 53 -11.26 -8.93 -5.06
CA LEU A 53 -11.00 -9.09 -3.63
C LEU A 53 -10.52 -7.77 -3.04
N ASN A 54 -10.99 -7.39 -1.85
CA ASN A 54 -10.59 -6.12 -1.23
C ASN A 54 -9.09 -6.08 -0.89
N ALA A 55 -8.57 -7.21 -0.41
CA ALA A 55 -7.19 -7.38 0.04
C ALA A 55 -6.64 -8.75 -0.39
N PRO A 56 -6.37 -8.96 -1.69
CA PRO A 56 -5.79 -10.21 -2.16
C PRO A 56 -4.35 -10.31 -1.66
N LEU A 57 -3.97 -11.46 -1.09
CA LEU A 57 -2.60 -11.68 -0.62
C LEU A 57 -1.60 -11.71 -1.80
N TYR A 58 -2.01 -12.33 -2.92
CA TYR A 58 -1.26 -12.43 -4.16
C TYR A 58 -2.17 -12.11 -5.35
N SER A 59 -1.58 -11.80 -6.51
CA SER A 59 -2.32 -11.56 -7.76
C SER A 59 -3.10 -12.79 -8.24
N SER A 60 -4.27 -12.58 -8.84
CA SER A 60 -5.02 -13.58 -9.57
C SER A 60 -4.35 -13.92 -10.91
N PRO A 61 -4.50 -15.15 -11.45
CA PRO A 61 -4.08 -15.47 -12.82
C PRO A 61 -4.77 -14.62 -13.90
N LEU A 62 -5.89 -13.96 -13.57
CA LEU A 62 -6.61 -13.06 -14.46
C LEU A 62 -6.09 -11.61 -14.41
N ASP A 63 -5.27 -11.29 -13.40
CA ASP A 63 -4.69 -9.96 -13.27
C ASP A 63 -3.54 -9.77 -14.26
N SER A 64 -3.41 -8.55 -14.80
CA SER A 64 -2.36 -8.23 -15.76
C SER A 64 -1.87 -6.80 -15.57
N SER A 65 -0.61 -6.57 -15.92
CA SER A 65 0.01 -5.24 -15.86
C SER A 65 -0.14 -4.60 -14.46
N TYR A 66 -0.80 -3.44 -14.37
CA TYR A 66 -0.99 -2.74 -13.09
C TYR A 66 -1.88 -3.51 -12.11
N SER A 67 -2.93 -4.22 -12.56
CA SER A 67 -3.77 -4.96 -11.61
C SER A 67 -3.02 -6.10 -10.92
N ALA A 68 -1.96 -6.64 -11.55
CA ALA A 68 -1.11 -7.66 -10.95
C ALA A 68 -0.26 -7.12 -9.77
N THR A 69 -0.16 -5.80 -9.60
CA THR A 69 0.51 -5.17 -8.45
C THR A 69 -0.43 -4.85 -7.30
N LEU A 70 -1.75 -4.95 -7.51
CA LEU A 70 -2.80 -4.62 -6.52
C LEU A 70 -3.04 -5.76 -5.53
N ASN A 71 -1.99 -6.16 -4.82
CA ASN A 71 -2.04 -7.19 -3.78
C ASN A 71 -1.06 -6.90 -2.63
N VAL A 72 -1.36 -7.50 -1.47
CA VAL A 72 -0.62 -7.27 -0.21
C VAL A 72 0.87 -7.61 -0.36
N ASN A 73 1.18 -8.74 -0.98
CA ASN A 73 2.56 -9.21 -1.16
C ASN A 73 3.39 -8.20 -1.97
N TYR A 74 2.90 -7.80 -3.15
CA TYR A 74 3.59 -6.83 -3.98
C TYR A 74 3.79 -5.51 -3.23
N SER A 75 2.74 -4.93 -2.64
CA SER A 75 2.82 -3.64 -1.95
C SER A 75 3.80 -3.65 -0.79
N ALA A 76 3.84 -4.71 0.03
CA ALA A 76 4.78 -4.82 1.14
C ALA A 76 6.24 -4.88 0.64
N PHE A 77 6.52 -5.72 -0.36
CA PHE A 77 7.85 -5.79 -0.96
C PHE A 77 8.25 -4.50 -1.69
N TYR A 78 7.28 -3.79 -2.27
CA TYR A 78 7.52 -2.52 -2.93
C TYR A 78 7.98 -1.45 -1.93
N TRP A 79 7.33 -1.35 -0.76
CA TRP A 79 7.75 -0.47 0.34
C TRP A 79 9.16 -0.78 0.85
N LEU A 80 9.52 -2.07 0.93
CA LEU A 80 10.87 -2.48 1.35
C LEU A 80 11.97 -2.12 0.35
N GLN A 81 11.61 -1.84 -0.90
CA GLN A 81 12.54 -1.44 -1.96
C GLN A 81 12.69 0.08 -2.10
N ARG A 82 12.05 0.87 -1.21
CA ARG A 82 12.10 2.33 -1.22
C ARG A 82 13.06 2.90 -0.19
#